data_AF-A0A945DSD7-F1
#
_entry.id   AF-A0A945DSD7-F1
#
_cell.length_a   1.000
_cell.length_b   1.000
_cell.length_c   1.000
_cell.angle_alpha   90.00
_cell.angle_beta   90.00
_cell.angle_gamma   90.00
#
_symmetry.space_group_name_H-M   'P 1'
#
loop_
_entity.id
_entity.type
_entity.pdbx_description
1 polymer ?
#
loop_
_entity_poly.entity_id
_entity_poly.type
_entity_poly.pdbx_seq_one_letter_code
_entity_poly.pdbx_strand_id
1 'polypeptide(L)'
;MFCFSENRFRGLVAWAFFLCWFSDVALGQAAEAQAEPILVFPAEIVLAAKGRQQLLVQQRLANGLVRDLSRDAMFSSSDPSVVFVTDGVVRAAGEGLAKVR
;
A
#
# COMPACT_ATOMS: atom_id res chain seq x y z
N MET A 1 -36.31 15.30 64.52
CA MET A 1 -36.04 14.57 63.26
C MET A 1 -34.52 14.42 63.14
N PHE A 2 -34.08 13.22 63.50
CA PHE A 2 -32.75 12.59 63.45
C PHE A 2 -31.45 13.40 63.50
N CYS A 3 -30.77 13.25 64.64
CA CYS A 3 -29.32 13.38 64.83
C CYS A 3 -28.54 12.42 63.92
N PHE A 4 -27.36 12.84 63.45
CA PHE A 4 -26.22 11.92 63.38
C PHE A 4 -24.91 12.69 63.63
N SER A 5 -24.53 12.67 64.90
CA SER A 5 -23.17 12.79 65.39
C SER A 5 -22.44 11.48 65.04
N GLU A 6 -21.29 11.56 64.37
CA GLU A 6 -20.03 10.94 64.81
C GLU A 6 -19.00 10.95 63.68
N ASN A 7 -18.09 11.90 63.83
CA ASN A 7 -16.66 11.76 63.59
C ASN A 7 -16.15 10.33 63.78
N ARG A 8 -15.53 9.75 62.73
CA ARG A 8 -14.33 8.86 62.76
C ARG A 8 -14.33 7.96 61.53
N PHE A 9 -13.49 8.24 60.54
CA PHE A 9 -12.48 7.29 60.04
C PHE A 9 -11.66 7.97 58.95
N ARG A 10 -10.44 8.31 59.35
CA ARG A 10 -9.34 8.78 58.52
C ARG A 10 -9.01 7.70 57.48
N GLY A 11 -8.71 8.11 56.25
CA GLY A 11 -7.82 7.35 55.37
C GLY A 11 -8.47 6.65 54.18
N LEU A 12 -9.18 7.38 53.32
CA LEU A 12 -9.49 6.93 51.96
C LEU A 12 -9.31 8.10 50.98
N VAL A 13 -8.09 8.65 50.91
CA VAL A 13 -7.64 9.38 49.70
C VAL A 13 -7.12 8.34 48.70
N ALA A 14 -7.96 7.37 48.39
CA ALA A 14 -7.73 6.33 47.40
C ALA A 14 -8.87 6.38 46.37
N TRP A 15 -9.23 7.58 45.94
CA TRP A 15 -10.28 7.79 44.94
C TRP A 15 -10.07 9.06 44.12
N ALA A 16 -8.84 9.26 43.63
CA ALA A 16 -8.51 10.33 42.68
C ALA A 16 -7.63 9.86 41.51
N PHE A 17 -7.60 8.55 41.25
CA PHE A 17 -6.90 7.96 40.10
C PHE A 17 -7.84 7.22 39.14
N PHE A 18 -9.16 7.31 39.34
CA PHE A 18 -10.15 6.55 38.56
C PHE A 18 -10.90 7.38 37.50
N LEU A 19 -10.66 8.69 37.40
CA LEU A 19 -11.40 9.58 36.48
C LEU A 19 -10.50 10.51 35.65
N CYS A 20 -9.26 10.10 35.39
CA CYS A 20 -8.41 10.73 34.38
C CYS A 20 -7.64 9.66 33.59
N TRP A 21 -8.29 8.52 33.31
CA TRP A 21 -7.70 7.44 32.52
C TRP A 21 -8.42 7.19 31.19
N PHE A 22 -9.46 7.96 30.88
CA PHE A 22 -10.31 7.72 29.72
C PHE A 22 -10.56 9.00 28.93
N SER A 23 -9.54 9.83 28.82
CA SER A 23 -9.57 11.00 27.96
C SER A 23 -8.33 10.90 27.09
N ASP A 24 -8.56 10.84 25.79
CA ASP A 24 -7.54 10.90 24.74
C ASP A 24 -6.79 9.61 24.40
N VAL A 25 -7.40 8.80 23.53
CA VAL A 25 -6.72 8.30 22.31
C VAL A 25 -7.81 7.79 21.38
N ALA A 26 -8.30 8.67 20.51
CA ALA A 26 -9.17 8.28 19.40
C ALA A 26 -9.00 9.23 18.23
N LEU A 27 -7.80 9.31 17.65
CA LEU A 27 -7.60 9.95 16.35
C LEU A 27 -6.51 9.21 15.58
N GLY A 28 -6.89 8.66 14.44
CA GLY A 28 -5.95 8.20 13.42
C GLY A 28 -5.91 6.70 13.18
N GLN A 29 -7.07 6.07 12.94
CA GLN A 29 -7.04 4.98 11.95
C GLN A 29 -6.81 5.66 10.60
N ALA A 30 -5.54 5.87 10.26
CA ALA A 30 -5.16 6.04 8.87
C ALA A 30 -5.66 4.75 8.21
N ALA A 31 -6.79 4.84 7.52
CA ALA A 31 -7.20 3.82 6.61
C ALA A 31 -6.01 3.66 5.67
N GLU A 32 -5.22 2.62 5.90
CA GLU A 32 -4.23 2.16 4.94
C GLU A 32 -5.04 1.84 3.71
N ALA A 33 -5.16 2.83 2.82
CA ALA A 33 -5.86 2.69 1.56
C ALA A 33 -5.16 1.53 0.88
N GLN A 34 -5.80 0.36 0.92
CA GLN A 34 -5.26 -0.86 0.37
C GLN A 34 -5.03 -0.55 -1.10
N ALA A 35 -3.78 -0.31 -1.46
CA ALA A 35 -3.41 0.05 -2.81
C ALA A 35 -3.83 -1.13 -3.68
N GLU A 36 -4.80 -0.90 -4.57
CA GLU A 36 -5.27 -1.95 -5.47
C GLU A 36 -4.06 -2.48 -6.28
N PRO A 37 -4.11 -3.76 -6.70
CA PRO A 37 -3.01 -4.39 -7.40
C PRO A 37 -2.64 -3.61 -8.67
N ILE A 38 -1.34 -3.54 -8.95
CA ILE A 38 -0.81 -2.96 -10.18
C ILE A 38 -1.08 -3.93 -11.33
N LEU A 39 -1.60 -3.40 -12.44
CA LEU A 39 -1.89 -4.14 -13.65
C LEU A 39 -0.91 -3.77 -14.76
N VAL A 40 -0.44 -4.78 -15.51
CA VAL A 40 0.49 -4.61 -16.63
C VAL A 40 -0.15 -5.14 -17.90
N PHE A 41 -0.12 -4.33 -18.95
CA PHE A 41 -0.67 -4.67 -20.27
C PHE A 41 0.33 -4.43 -21.39
N PRO A 42 0.33 -5.27 -22.43
CA PRO A 42 -0.36 -6.58 -22.51
C PRO A 42 0.29 -7.61 -21.56
N ALA A 43 -0.48 -8.62 -21.14
CA ALA A 43 0.00 -9.67 -20.23
C ALA A 43 0.99 -10.65 -20.89
N GLU A 44 0.89 -10.80 -22.21
CA GLU A 44 1.76 -11.65 -23.01
C GLU A 44 2.11 -10.94 -24.32
N ILE A 45 3.34 -11.10 -24.79
CA ILE A 45 3.86 -10.43 -25.98
C ILE A 45 4.62 -11.45 -26.82
N VAL A 46 4.30 -11.52 -28.10
CA VAL A 46 5.12 -12.20 -29.10
C VAL A 46 5.86 -11.13 -29.90
N LEU A 47 7.19 -11.11 -29.79
CA LEU A 47 8.04 -10.15 -30.49
C LEU A 47 8.67 -10.80 -31.72
N ALA A 48 8.65 -10.09 -32.85
CA ALA A 48 9.49 -10.42 -33.99
C ALA A 48 10.97 -10.07 -33.71
N ALA A 49 11.89 -10.57 -34.54
CA ALA A 49 13.30 -10.20 -34.46
C ALA A 49 13.47 -8.66 -34.53
N LYS A 50 14.20 -8.08 -33.58
CA LYS A 50 14.36 -6.61 -33.39
C LYS A 50 13.04 -5.86 -33.14
N GLY A 51 11.96 -6.58 -32.84
CA GLY A 51 10.66 -6.01 -32.48
C GLY A 51 10.71 -5.24 -31.18
N ARG A 52 9.74 -4.33 -31.03
CA ARG A 52 9.55 -3.52 -29.83
C ARG A 52 8.08 -3.41 -29.48
N GLN A 53 7.76 -3.39 -28.20
CA GLN A 53 6.39 -3.28 -27.69
C GLN A 53 6.38 -2.38 -26.44
N GLN A 54 5.39 -1.48 -26.35
CA GLN A 54 5.18 -0.68 -25.14
C GLN A 54 4.41 -1.50 -24.11
N LEU A 55 4.85 -1.44 -22.85
CA LEU A 55 4.09 -1.86 -21.69
C LEU A 55 3.35 -0.67 -21.09
N LEU A 56 2.10 -0.93 -20.71
CA LEU A 56 1.27 -0.04 -19.93
C LEU A 56 1.18 -0.60 -18.51
N VAL A 57 1.56 0.22 -17.54
CA VAL A 57 1.42 -0.10 -16.12
C VAL A 57 0.40 0.84 -15.54
N GLN A 58 -0.65 0.28 -14.95
CA GLN A 58 -1.76 1.06 -14.42
C GLN A 58 -2.11 0.58 -13.03
N GLN A 59 -2.48 1.53 -12.18
CA GLN A 59 -3.02 1.24 -10.87
C GLN A 59 -4.35 1.96 -10.70
N ARG A 60 -5.35 1.22 -10.22
CA ARG A 60 -6.61 1.80 -9.82
C ARG A 60 -6.45 2.33 -8.39
N LEU A 61 -6.95 3.55 -8.17
CA LEU A 61 -6.86 4.26 -6.91
C LEU A 61 -8.14 4.03 -6.10
N ALA A 62 -8.09 4.22 -4.79
CA ALA A 62 -9.25 4.06 -3.90
C ALA A 62 -10.45 4.95 -4.27
N ASN A 63 -10.22 6.05 -4.99
CA ASN A 63 -11.28 6.94 -5.52
C ASN A 63 -11.86 6.46 -6.87
N GLY A 64 -11.47 5.29 -7.36
CA GLY A 64 -11.91 4.70 -8.63
C GLY A 64 -11.17 5.20 -9.87
N LEU A 65 -10.26 6.16 -9.75
CA LEU A 65 -9.46 6.66 -10.87
C LEU A 65 -8.35 5.67 -11.25
N VAL A 66 -7.98 5.63 -12.53
CA VAL A 66 -6.83 4.86 -13.01
C VAL A 66 -5.65 5.81 -13.20
N ARG A 67 -4.53 5.50 -12.55
CA ARG A 67 -3.26 6.20 -12.69
C ARG A 67 -2.33 5.41 -13.62
N ASP A 68 -1.79 6.07 -14.64
CA ASP A 68 -0.70 5.52 -15.45
C ASP A 68 0.60 5.61 -14.65
N LEU A 69 1.28 4.47 -14.52
CA LEU A 69 2.56 4.29 -13.86
C LEU A 69 3.63 3.81 -14.83
N SER A 70 3.36 3.83 -16.14
CA SER A 70 4.24 3.24 -17.17
C SER A 70 5.65 3.85 -17.16
N ARG A 71 5.75 5.13 -16.76
CA ARG A 71 7.03 5.86 -16.64
C ARG A 71 7.67 5.77 -15.26
N ASP A 72 6.87 5.48 -14.23
CA ASP A 72 7.32 5.39 -12.84
C ASP A 72 7.72 3.95 -12.46
N ALA A 73 7.28 2.96 -13.24
CA ALA A 73 7.53 1.55 -12.99
C ALA A 73 8.97 1.15 -13.28
N MET A 74 9.54 0.32 -12.41
CA MET A 74 10.80 -0.36 -12.64
C MET A 74 10.54 -1.75 -13.21
N PHE A 75 11.22 -2.07 -14.31
CA PHE A 75 11.05 -3.34 -14.99
C PHE A 75 12.30 -4.21 -14.86
N SER A 76 12.12 -5.51 -14.69
CA SER A 76 13.18 -6.51 -14.71
C SER A 76 12.82 -7.67 -15.62
N SER A 77 13.75 -8.06 -16.50
CA SER A 77 13.64 -9.28 -17.30
C SER A 77 14.32 -10.44 -16.59
N SER A 78 13.72 -11.63 -16.65
CA SER A 78 14.36 -12.87 -16.21
C SER A 78 15.55 -13.27 -17.09
N ASP A 79 15.56 -12.86 -18.36
CA ASP A 79 16.68 -13.11 -19.28
C ASP A 79 16.92 -11.88 -20.20
N PRO A 80 17.92 -11.04 -19.86
CA PRO A 80 18.30 -9.88 -20.66
C PRO A 80 18.83 -10.22 -22.07
N SER A 81 19.30 -11.45 -22.30
CA SER A 81 19.81 -11.90 -23.61
C SER A 81 18.67 -12.15 -24.61
N VAL A 82 17.47 -12.46 -24.10
CA VAL A 82 16.25 -12.63 -24.91
C VAL A 82 15.54 -11.30 -25.04
N VAL A 83 15.30 -10.60 -23.93
CA VAL A 83 14.52 -9.37 -23.92
C VAL A 83 14.97 -8.40 -22.82
N PHE A 84 14.99 -7.12 -23.14
CA PHE A 84 15.24 -6.05 -22.17
C PHE A 84 14.19 -4.95 -22.29
N VAL A 85 13.99 -4.21 -21.20
CA VAL A 85 13.01 -3.13 -21.12
C VAL A 85 13.73 -1.81 -20.88
N THR A 86 13.33 -0.76 -21.62
CA THR A 86 13.88 0.58 -21.48
C THR A 86 12.71 1.57 -21.57
N ASP A 87 12.52 2.39 -20.54
CA ASP A 87 11.42 3.36 -20.47
C ASP A 87 10.02 2.75 -20.73
N GLY A 88 9.78 1.54 -20.20
CA GLY A 88 8.54 0.79 -20.44
C GLY A 88 8.40 0.20 -21.85
N VAL A 89 9.42 0.33 -22.71
CA VAL A 89 9.47 -0.32 -24.02
C VAL A 89 10.28 -1.61 -23.94
N VAL A 90 9.63 -2.72 -24.19
CA VAL A 90 10.23 -4.05 -24.32
C VAL A 90 10.87 -4.17 -25.70
N ARG A 91 12.12 -4.61 -25.78
CA ARG A 91 12.86 -4.81 -27.04
C ARG A 91 13.45 -6.22 -27.09
N ALA A 92 13.29 -6.87 -28.23
CA ALA A 92 13.90 -8.18 -28.48
C ALA A 92 15.43 -8.04 -28.64
N ALA A 93 16.18 -8.83 -27.88
CA ALA A 93 17.63 -8.98 -28.01
C ALA A 93 18.00 -10.31 -28.68
N GLY A 94 17.26 -11.37 -28.41
CA GLY A 94 17.52 -12.72 -28.91
C GLY A 94 16.26 -13.56 -28.96
N GLU A 95 16.41 -14.81 -29.40
CA GLU A 95 15.33 -15.78 -29.46
C GLU A 95 15.18 -16.48 -28.10
N GLY A 96 13.94 -16.71 -27.67
CA GLY A 96 13.65 -17.42 -26.44
C GLY A 96 12.37 -16.96 -25.76
N LEU A 97 12.20 -17.41 -24.52
CA LEU A 97 11.09 -17.02 -23.64
C LEU A 97 11.67 -16.34 -22.41
N ALA A 98 11.13 -15.17 -22.08
CA ALA A 98 11.53 -14.41 -20.92
C ALA A 98 10.30 -13.85 -20.20
N LYS A 99 10.41 -13.73 -18.88
CA LYS A 99 9.38 -13.13 -18.03
C LYS A 99 9.81 -11.74 -17.62
N VAL A 100 8.93 -10.76 -17.80
CA VAL A 100 9.12 -9.38 -17.34
C VAL A 100 8.31 -9.19 -16.04
N ARG A 101 8.90 -8.50 -15.06
CA ARG A 101 8.27 -8.09 -13.81
C ARG A 101 8.40 -6.59 -13.64
#